data_AF-A0A6V8K840-F1
#
_entry.id   AF-A0A6V8K840-F1
#
_cell.length_a   1.000
_cell.length_b   1.000
_cell.length_c   1.000
_cell.angle_alpha   90.00
_cell.angle_beta   90.00
_cell.angle_gamma   90.00
#
_symmetry.space_group_name_H-M   'P 1'
#
loop_
_entity.id
_entity.type
_entity.pdbx_description
1 polymer ?
#
loop_
_entity_poly.entity_id
_entity_poly.type
_entity_poly.pdbx_seq_one_letter_code
_entity_poly.pdbx_strand_id
1 'polypeptide(L)'
;MSGPAQFADASAADLDTGVDPAELTDEDLFREVASLHRTRLDTLRHGSDAALANHLRRTAELETEYLTRYPGREVDPNRLRD
;
A
#
# COMPACT_ATOMS: atom_id res chain seq x y z
N MET A 1 -21.88 35.65 10.59
CA MET A 1 -22.07 34.40 9.82
C MET A 1 -20.71 33.71 9.74
N SER A 2 -20.29 33.04 10.81
CA SER A 2 -19.13 32.13 10.80
C SER A 2 -19.66 30.72 10.99
N GLY A 3 -19.58 29.90 9.95
CA GLY A 3 -19.81 28.46 10.07
C GLY A 3 -18.55 27.78 10.60
N PRO A 4 -18.66 26.73 11.42
CA PRO A 4 -17.49 25.98 11.82
C PRO A 4 -17.03 25.11 10.64
N ALA A 5 -15.72 25.14 10.36
CA ALA A 5 -15.08 24.15 9.51
C ALA A 5 -15.11 22.81 10.25
N GLN A 6 -15.81 21.87 9.64
CA GLN A 6 -16.00 20.50 10.08
C GLN A 6 -14.67 19.77 9.85
N PHE A 7 -13.80 19.71 10.85
CA PHE A 7 -12.70 18.74 10.84
C PHE A 7 -13.34 17.38 11.13
N ALA A 8 -13.49 16.60 10.06
CA ALA A 8 -14.02 15.25 10.15
C ALA A 8 -13.18 14.44 11.16
N ASP A 9 -13.92 13.76 12.02
CA ASP A 9 -13.48 12.73 12.95
C ASP A 9 -12.69 11.65 12.20
N ALA A 10 -11.36 11.82 12.12
CA ALA A 10 -10.47 10.74 11.69
C ALA A 10 -10.44 9.73 12.84
N SER A 11 -11.17 8.63 12.63
CA SER A 11 -11.33 7.58 13.62
C SER A 11 -9.97 6.97 13.96
N ALA A 12 -9.79 6.47 15.18
CA ALA A 12 -8.56 5.78 15.57
C ALA A 12 -8.25 4.51 14.71
N ALA A 13 -9.18 4.08 13.85
CA ALA A 13 -8.97 3.03 12.86
C ALA A 13 -8.23 3.52 11.60
N ASP A 14 -8.26 4.83 11.32
CA ASP A 14 -7.57 5.43 10.16
C ASP A 14 -6.07 5.57 10.37
N LEU A 15 -5.60 5.58 11.63
CA LEU A 15 -4.17 5.68 11.94
C LEU A 15 -3.37 4.40 11.65
N ASP A 16 -4.04 3.25 11.45
CA ASP A 16 -3.39 1.95 11.16
C ASP A 16 -3.41 1.58 9.67
N THR A 17 -4.16 2.33 8.84
CA THR A 17 -4.39 1.94 7.44
C THR A 17 -3.35 2.53 6.45
N GLY A 18 -2.47 3.41 6.91
CA GLY A 18 -1.51 4.11 6.03
C GLY A 18 -2.19 5.12 5.10
N VAL A 19 -1.40 5.95 4.41
CA VAL A 19 -1.93 6.97 3.46
C VAL A 19 -2.59 6.28 2.26
N ASP A 20 -3.67 6.84 1.71
CA ASP A 20 -4.30 6.32 0.49
C ASP A 20 -3.23 6.19 -0.63
N PRO A 21 -3.08 5.02 -1.29
CA PRO A 21 -2.13 4.86 -2.39
C PRO A 21 -2.23 5.94 -3.47
N ALA A 22 -3.44 6.41 -3.77
CA ALA A 22 -3.67 7.45 -4.79
C ALA A 22 -3.08 8.82 -4.40
N GLU A 23 -2.86 9.05 -3.10
CA GLU A 23 -2.25 10.29 -2.58
C GLU A 23 -0.72 10.21 -2.48
N LEU A 24 -0.12 9.03 -2.65
CA LEU A 24 1.33 8.86 -2.57
C LEU A 24 2.02 9.46 -3.80
N THR A 25 3.21 10.04 -3.59
CA THR A 25 4.12 10.29 -4.71
C THR A 25 4.64 8.97 -5.28
N ASP A 26 5.16 8.97 -6.51
CA ASP A 26 5.75 7.77 -7.09
C ASP A 26 6.91 7.23 -6.22
N GLU A 27 7.75 8.11 -5.68
CA GLU A 27 8.84 7.72 -4.78
C GLU A 27 8.32 7.05 -3.51
N ASP A 28 7.29 7.63 -2.89
CA ASP A 28 6.65 7.05 -1.70
C ASP A 28 6.03 5.69 -2.02
N LEU A 29 5.30 5.57 -3.13
CA LEU A 29 4.70 4.32 -3.56
C LEU A 29 5.74 3.21 -3.71
N PHE A 30 6.85 3.48 -4.40
CA PHE A 30 7.93 2.51 -4.57
C PHE A 30 8.60 2.14 -3.23
N ARG A 31 8.83 3.13 -2.36
CA ARG A 31 9.39 2.92 -1.02
C ARG A 31 8.51 2.01 -0.18
N GLU A 32 7.20 2.24 -0.19
CA GLU A 32 6.23 1.46 0.58
C GLU A 32 6.09 0.03 0.04
N VAL A 33 5.96 -0.16 -1.28
CA VAL A 33 5.93 -1.49 -1.91
C VAL A 33 7.20 -2.29 -1.58
N ALA A 34 8.37 -1.67 -1.67
CA ALA A 34 9.63 -2.30 -1.30
C ALA A 34 9.67 -2.67 0.20
N SER A 35 9.12 -1.82 1.07
CA SER A 35 9.03 -2.09 2.51
C SER A 35 8.17 -3.32 2.82
N LEU A 36 6.99 -3.43 2.20
CA LEU A 36 6.11 -4.58 2.37
C LEU A 36 6.76 -5.88 1.89
N HIS A 37 7.40 -5.87 0.72
CA HIS A 37 8.08 -7.07 0.22
C HIS A 37 9.23 -7.54 1.13
N ARG A 38 9.95 -6.62 1.77
CA ARG A 38 11.02 -6.98 2.73
C ARG A 38 10.50 -7.73 3.95
N THR A 39 9.31 -7.40 4.44
CA THR A 39 8.77 -7.98 5.68
C THR A 39 7.78 -9.12 5.43
N ARG A 40 7.33 -9.32 4.18
CA ARG A 40 6.29 -10.29 3.81
C ARG A 40 6.46 -11.69 4.39
N LEU A 41 7.66 -12.28 4.28
CA LEU A 41 7.88 -13.64 4.77
C LEU A 41 7.84 -13.72 6.29
N ASP A 42 8.35 -12.70 6.98
CA ASP A 42 8.33 -12.65 8.43
C ASP A 42 6.90 -12.49 8.96
N THR A 43 6.14 -11.54 8.40
CA THR A 43 4.72 -11.34 8.72
C THR A 43 3.89 -12.59 8.44
N LEU A 44 4.17 -13.29 7.33
CA LEU A 44 3.47 -14.53 6.98
C LEU A 44 3.71 -15.66 7.99
N ARG A 45 4.94 -15.79 8.50
CA ARG A 45 5.31 -16.90 9.38
C ARG A 45 5.03 -16.62 10.85
N HIS A 46 5.14 -15.36 11.26
CA HIS A 46 5.24 -14.99 12.67
C HIS A 46 4.28 -13.84 13.06
N GLY A 47 3.64 -13.18 12.09
CA GLY A 47 2.64 -12.16 12.37
C GLY A 47 1.39 -12.74 13.01
N SER A 48 0.66 -11.91 13.76
CA SER A 48 -0.70 -12.23 14.14
C SER A 48 -1.62 -12.27 12.92
N ASP A 49 -2.78 -12.93 13.03
CA ASP A 49 -3.77 -12.96 11.94
C ASP A 49 -4.17 -11.54 11.49
N ALA A 50 -4.30 -10.61 12.43
CA ALA A 50 -4.60 -9.21 12.14
C ALA A 50 -3.45 -8.52 11.37
N ALA A 51 -2.20 -8.75 11.78
CA ALA A 51 -1.03 -8.20 11.09
C ALA A 51 -0.91 -8.75 9.66
N LEU A 52 -1.13 -10.06 9.49
CA LEU A 52 -1.13 -10.69 8.18
C LEU A 52 -2.26 -10.15 7.29
N ALA A 53 -3.48 -10.03 7.83
CA ALA A 53 -4.62 -9.49 7.09
C ALA A 53 -4.36 -8.04 6.62
N ASN A 54 -3.84 -7.20 7.50
CA ASN A 54 -3.47 -5.82 7.15
C ASN A 54 -2.38 -5.79 6.07
N HIS A 55 -1.34 -6.61 6.22
CA HIS A 55 -0.24 -6.68 5.27
C HIS A 55 -0.70 -7.13 3.87
N LEU A 56 -1.57 -8.13 3.79
CA LEU A 56 -2.13 -8.61 2.51
C LEU A 56 -2.99 -7.55 1.84
N ARG A 57 -3.89 -6.91 2.60
CA ARG A 57 -4.72 -5.81 2.11
C ARG A 57 -3.85 -4.68 1.56
N ARG A 58 -2.90 -4.20 2.36
CA ARG A 58 -2.04 -3.07 1.99
C ARG A 58 -1.15 -3.36 0.78
N THR A 59 -0.66 -4.60 0.67
CA THR A 59 0.10 -5.05 -0.51
C THR A 59 -0.77 -4.94 -1.77
N ALA A 60 -2.00 -5.47 -1.73
CA ALA A 60 -2.90 -5.43 -2.88
C ALA A 60 -3.29 -4.00 -3.29
N GLU A 61 -3.54 -3.11 -2.32
CA GLU A 61 -3.85 -1.70 -2.55
C GLU A 61 -2.70 -0.98 -3.29
N LEU A 62 -1.46 -1.10 -2.79
CA LEU A 62 -0.30 -0.44 -3.41
C LEU A 62 0.08 -1.06 -4.76
N GLU A 63 -0.03 -2.37 -4.92
CA GLU A 63 0.19 -3.04 -6.21
C GLU A 63 -0.84 -2.61 -7.26
N THR A 64 -2.11 -2.42 -6.85
CA THR A 64 -3.16 -1.92 -7.74
C THR A 64 -2.87 -0.50 -8.21
N GLU A 65 -2.44 0.38 -7.31
CA GLU A 65 -2.05 1.74 -7.66
C GLU A 65 -0.84 1.76 -8.60
N TYR A 66 0.17 0.94 -8.32
CA TYR A 66 1.33 0.78 -9.21
C TYR A 66 0.90 0.37 -10.63
N LEU A 67 0.04 -0.64 -10.76
CA LEU A 67 -0.45 -1.08 -12.07
C LEU A 67 -1.32 -0.02 -12.77
N THR A 68 -2.02 0.81 -12.01
CA THR A 68 -2.83 1.92 -12.53
C THR A 68 -1.95 3.03 -13.10
N ARG A 69 -0.85 3.40 -12.40
CA ARG A 69 0.12 4.41 -12.89
C ARG A 69 0.99 3.90 -14.03
N TYR A 70 1.33 2.61 -14.01
CA TYR A 70 2.26 1.99 -14.97
C TYR A 70 1.63 0.81 -15.71
N PRO A 71 0.58 1.05 -16.55
CA PRO A 71 -0.10 -0.04 -17.26
C PRO A 71 0.83 -0.75 -18.27
N GLY A 72 1.85 -0.06 -18.77
CA GLY A 72 2.90 -0.61 -19.65
C GLY A 72 4.20 -0.96 -18.92
N ARG A 73 4.13 -1.35 -17.63
CA ARG A 73 5.31 -1.63 -16.79
C ARG A 73 6.36 -2.47 -17.52
N GLU A 74 7.63 -2.18 -17.21
CA GLU A 74 8.76 -2.92 -17.78
C GLU A 74 8.68 -4.40 -17.42
N VAL A 75 8.56 -5.24 -18.44
CA VAL A 75 8.71 -6.68 -18.33
C VAL A 75 10.12 -7.01 -18.78
N ASP A 76 10.96 -7.50 -17.86
CA ASP A 76 12.30 -7.96 -18.20
C ASP A 76 12.20 -9.16 -19.14
N PRO A 77 12.68 -9.07 -20.40
CA PRO A 77 12.61 -10.17 -21.35
C PRO A 77 13.34 -11.42 -20.86
N ASN A 78 14.38 -11.28 -20.02
CA ASN A 78 15.10 -12.42 -19.45
C ASN A 78 14.31 -13.18 -18.38
N ARG A 79 13.20 -12.60 -17.88
CA ARG A 79 12.28 -13.24 -16.93
C ARG A 79 11.14 -13.97 -17.63
N LEU A 80 10.94 -13.73 -18.92
CA LEU A 80 9.99 -14.50 -19.73
C LEU A 80 10.58 -15.88 -20.00
N ARG A 81 9.75 -16.91 -19.88
CA ARG A 81 10.06 -18.27 -20.33
C ARG A 81 9.19 -18.52 -21.55
N ASP A 82 9.80 -18.95 -22.66
CA ASP A 82 9.12 -19.38 -23.88
C ASP A 82 8.36 -20.70 -23.69
#